data_AF-A0A8H9Z4X2-F1
#
_entry.id   AF-A0A8H9Z4X2-F1
#
_cell.length_a   1.000
_cell.length_b   1.000
_cell.length_c   1.000
_cell.angle_alpha   90.00
_cell.angle_beta   90.00
_cell.angle_gamma   90.00
#
_symmetry.space_group_name_H-M   'P 1'
#
loop_
_entity.id
_entity.type
_entity.pdbx_description
1 polymer ?
#
loop_
_entity_poly.entity_id
_entity_poly.type
_entity_poly.pdbx_seq_one_letter_code
_entity_poly.pdbx_strand_id
1 'polypeptide(L)' 'DLDRMKVEELRHWYQSWYVPNNATLVVVGDVTPDEVKNLAQRYFGPIPKRDVPPAKIPMELAEPGERLLTLHVQTQL' A
#
# COMPACT_ATOMS: atom_id res chain seq x y z
N ASP A 1 10.89 17.44 -3.39
CA ASP A 1 10.72 16.11 -3.98
C ASP A 1 9.54 16.00 -4.92
N LEU A 2 8.32 16.32 -4.49
CA LEU A 2 7.15 16.25 -5.37
C LEU A 2 7.28 17.15 -6.62
N ASP A 3 7.84 18.34 -6.49
CA ASP A 3 8.02 19.29 -7.62
C ASP A 3 9.06 18.85 -8.68
N ARG A 4 9.81 17.77 -8.41
CA ARG A 4 10.85 17.25 -9.31
C ARG A 4 10.44 15.94 -10.00
N MET A 5 9.29 15.38 -9.64
CA MET A 5 8.85 14.08 -10.12
C MET A 5 8.39 14.17 -11.58
N LYS A 6 8.91 13.29 -12.43
CA LYS A 6 8.51 13.23 -13.86
C LYS A 6 7.34 12.28 -14.06
N VAL A 7 6.54 12.52 -15.10
CA VAL A 7 5.39 11.67 -15.45
C VAL A 7 5.83 10.24 -15.77
N GLU A 8 6.99 10.09 -16.38
CA GLU A 8 7.59 8.80 -16.72
C GLU A 8 7.95 8.00 -15.47
N GLU A 9 8.49 8.67 -14.45
CA GLU A 9 8.83 8.05 -13.16
C GLU A 9 7.56 7.59 -12.43
N LEU A 10 6.50 8.40 -12.47
CA LEU A 10 5.20 8.03 -11.92
C LEU A 10 4.59 6.82 -12.64
N ARG A 11 4.63 6.81 -13.97
CA ARG A 11 4.13 5.70 -14.79
C ARG A 11 4.90 4.41 -14.49
N HIS A 12 6.22 4.51 -14.41
CA HIS A 12 7.07 3.36 -14.09
C HIS A 12 6.80 2.83 -12.68
N TRP A 13 6.62 3.72 -11.71
CA TRP A 13 6.24 3.35 -10.35
C TRP A 13 4.88 2.65 -10.31
N TYR A 14 3.86 3.24 -10.97
CA TYR A 14 2.53 2.63 -11.07
C TYR A 14 2.59 1.23 -11.67
N GLN A 15 3.29 1.08 -12.79
CA GLN A 15 3.49 -0.22 -13.43
C GLN A 15 4.18 -1.20 -12.48
N SER A 16 5.20 -0.79 -11.72
CA SER A 16 5.94 -1.69 -10.82
C SER A 16 5.14 -2.18 -9.62
N TRP A 17 4.17 -1.40 -9.13
CA TRP A 17 3.51 -1.67 -7.84
C TRP A 17 2.04 -2.06 -7.96
N TYR A 18 1.31 -1.59 -8.98
CA TYR A 18 -0.12 -1.85 -9.16
C TYR A 18 -0.33 -3.13 -9.98
N VAL A 19 -0.29 -4.26 -9.28
CA VAL A 19 -0.51 -5.61 -9.84
C VAL A 19 -1.44 -6.43 -8.97
N PRO A 20 -2.25 -7.36 -9.52
CA PRO A 20 -3.20 -8.15 -8.74
C PRO A 20 -2.56 -8.95 -7.61
N ASN A 21 -1.37 -9.49 -7.83
CA ASN A 21 -0.61 -10.25 -6.82
C ASN A 21 0.03 -9.38 -5.73
N ASN A 22 -0.17 -8.06 -5.76
CA ASN A 22 0.26 -7.09 -4.74
C ASN A 22 -0.92 -6.27 -4.18
N ALA A 23 -2.17 -6.69 -4.42
CA ALA A 23 -3.37 -5.95 -4.03
C ALA A 23 -4.33 -6.84 -3.23
N THR A 24 -5.08 -6.22 -2.31
CA THR A 24 -6.12 -6.88 -1.53
C THR A 24 -7.45 -6.17 -1.77
N LEU A 25 -8.45 -6.90 -2.27
CA LEU A 25 -9.82 -6.40 -2.41
C LEU A 25 -10.60 -6.69 -1.13
N VAL A 26 -11.13 -5.65 -0.49
CA VAL A 26 -11.98 -5.75 0.71
C VAL A 26 -13.39 -5.31 0.35
N VAL A 27 -14.38 -6.15 0.65
CA VAL A 27 -15.80 -5.88 0.39
C VAL A 27 -16.56 -6.04 1.70
N VAL A 28 -17.35 -5.04 2.08
CA VAL A 28 -18.09 -5.00 3.35
C VAL A 28 -19.51 -4.49 3.10
N GLY A 29 -20.50 -5.19 3.64
CA GLY A 29 -21.91 -4.84 3.52
C GLY A 29 -22.79 -6.08 3.48
N ASP A 30 -24.03 -5.89 3.04
CA ASP A 30 -24.96 -6.98 2.70
C ASP A 30 -24.61 -7.51 1.30
N VAL A 31 -23.75 -8.53 1.25
CA VAL A 31 -23.24 -9.10 0.00
C VAL A 31 -23.24 -10.62 0.05
N THR A 32 -23.52 -11.24 -1.09
CA THR A 32 -23.36 -12.69 -1.25
C THR A 32 -21.91 -13.00 -1.64
N PRO A 33 -21.17 -13.82 -0.88
CA PRO A 33 -19.75 -14.10 -1.17
C PRO A 33 -19.49 -14.67 -2.57
N ASP A 34 -20.36 -15.55 -3.06
CA ASP A 34 -20.21 -16.17 -4.39
C ASP A 34 -20.41 -15.16 -5.53
N GLU A 35 -21.34 -14.22 -5.38
CA GLU A 35 -21.54 -13.14 -6.35
C GLU A 35 -20.32 -12.22 -6.39
N VAL A 36 -19.79 -11.85 -5.22
CA VAL A 36 -18.56 -11.04 -5.10
C VAL A 36 -17.38 -11.77 -5.74
N LYS A 37 -17.24 -13.07 -5.50
CA LYS A 37 -16.17 -13.89 -6.10
C LYS A 37 -16.28 -13.95 -7.62
N ASN A 38 -17.48 -14.15 -8.16
CA ASN A 38 -17.71 -14.16 -9.61
C ASN A 38 -17.38 -12.80 -10.25
N LEU A 39 -17.76 -11.70 -9.61
CA LEU A 39 -17.41 -10.35 -10.07
C LEU A 39 -15.89 -10.13 -9.99
N ALA A 40 -15.24 -10.51 -8.90
CA ALA A 40 -13.81 -10.39 -8.74
C ALA A 40 -13.04 -11.17 -9.82
N GLN A 41 -13.48 -12.40 -10.12
CA GLN A 41 -12.91 -13.19 -11.21
C GLN A 41 -13.14 -12.55 -12.58
N ARG A 42 -14.34 -12.01 -12.84
CA ARG A 42 -14.66 -11.36 -14.09
C ARG A 42 -13.81 -10.13 -14.36
N TYR A 43 -13.59 -9.28 -13.35
CA TYR A 43 -12.91 -7.98 -13.52
C TYR A 43 -11.41 -8.03 -13.28
N PHE A 44 -10.94 -8.80 -12.29
CA PHE A 44 -9.53 -8.85 -11.92
C PHE A 44 -8.82 -10.12 -12.41
N GLY A 45 -9.56 -11.21 -12.65
CA GLY A 45 -9.00 -12.49 -13.10
C GLY A 45 -8.20 -12.42 -14.41
N PRO A 46 -8.62 -11.66 -15.43
CA PRO A 46 -7.86 -11.54 -16.68
C PRO A 46 -6.53 -10.78 -16.55
N ILE A 47 -6.30 -10.06 -15.44
CA ILE A 47 -5.10 -9.25 -15.27
C ILE A 47 -3.93 -10.17 -14.90
N PRO A 48 -2.85 -10.22 -15.70
CA PRO A 48 -1.73 -11.11 -15.42
C PRO A 48 -0.97 -10.68 -14.17
N LYS A 49 -0.45 -11.67 -13.43
CA LYS A 49 0.55 -11.42 -12.38
C LYS A 49 1.82 -10.84 -12.99
N ARG A 50 2.52 -9.98 -12.25
CA ARG A 50 3.84 -9.44 -12.64
C ARG A 50 4.78 -9.43 -11.43
N ASP A 51 6.06 -9.28 -11.70
CA ASP A 51 7.09 -9.20 -10.65
C ASP A 51 6.89 -7.93 -9.82
N VAL A 52 6.98 -8.08 -8.51
CA VAL A 52 6.82 -7.00 -7.54
C VAL A 52 8.16 -6.80 -6.84
N PRO A 53 8.62 -5.56 -6.64
CA PRO A 53 9.78 -5.31 -5.82
C PRO A 53 9.59 -5.91 -4.41
N PRO A 54 10.65 -6.44 -3.78
CA PRO A 54 10.54 -7.03 -2.45
C PRO A 54 10.02 -6.00 -1.46
N ALA A 55 9.00 -6.38 -0.69
CA ALA A 55 8.50 -5.56 0.39
C ALA A 55 9.61 -5.32 1.41
N LYS A 56 9.82 -4.06 1.79
CA LYS A 56 10.68 -3.73 2.93
C LYS A 56 9.91 -4.11 4.19
N ILE A 57 10.13 -5.31 4.71
CA ILE A 57 9.60 -5.71 6.00
C ILE A 57 10.32 -4.85 7.04
N PRO A 58 9.63 -3.98 7.79
CA PRO A 58 10.25 -3.27 8.89
C PRO A 58 10.79 -4.32 9.87
N MET A 59 12.05 -4.19 10.28
CA MET A 59 12.54 -5.01 11.38
C MET A 59 11.74 -4.64 12.62
N GLU A 60 10.86 -5.53 13.06
CA GLU A 60 10.26 -5.40 14.39
C GLU A 60 11.40 -5.51 15.39
N LEU A 61 11.60 -4.45 16.17
CA LEU A 61 12.52 -4.50 17.31
C LEU A 61 11.96 -5.54 18.28
N ALA A 62 12.83 -6.44 18.77
CA ALA A 62 12.44 -7.51 19.69
C ALA A 62 11.74 -6.97 20.96
N GLU A 63 12.00 -5.71 21.29
CA GLU A 63 11.36 -4.98 22.36
C GLU A 63 10.93 -3.60 21.83
N PRO A 64 9.76 -3.07 22.24
CA PRO A 64 9.44 -1.67 22.00
C PRO A 64 10.48 -0.80 22.72
N GLY A 65 11.50 -0.37 21.99
CA GLY A 65 12.51 0.56 22.51
C GLY A 65 11.86 1.83 23.02
N GLU A 66 12.45 2.42 24.07
CA GLU A 66 11.94 3.62 24.73
C GLU A 66 11.77 4.77 23.73
N ARG A 67 10.56 5.34 23.64
CA ARG A 67 10.27 6.51 22.80
C ARG A 67 10.30 7.75 23.69
N LEU A 68 11.46 8.42 23.77
CA LEU A 68 11.57 9.73 24.42
C LEU A 68 11.26 10.84 23.42
N LEU A 69 10.30 11.71 23.74
CA LEU A 69 9.96 12.88 22.93
C LEU A 69 10.10 14.14 23.78
N THR A 70 11.24 14.83 23.67
CA THR A 70 11.52 16.07 24.43
C THR A 70 11.00 17.28 23.67
N LEU A 71 9.79 17.73 24.01
CA LEU A 71 9.20 18.95 23.46
C LEU A 71 9.73 20.19 24.19
N HIS A 72 10.36 21.10 23.45
CA HIS A 72 10.69 22.43 23.94
C HIS A 72 9.62 23.40 23.44
N VAL A 73 8.67 23.76 24.30
CA VAL A 73 7.67 24.79 23.99
C VAL A 73 8.26 26.14 24.36
N GLN A 74 8.35 27.05 23.38
CA GLN A 74 8.68 28.45 23.62
C GLN A 74 7.46 29.14 24.23
N THR A 75 7.46 29.35 25.55
CA THR A 75 6.43 30.16 26.21
C THR A 75 6.75 31.63 26.02
N GLN A 76 5.90 32.37 25.32
CA GLN A 76 5.94 33.84 25.28
C GLN A 76 5.12 34.36 26.48
N LEU A 77 5.76 35.13 27.36
CA LEU A 77 5.09 36.01 28.33
C LEU A 77 4.90 37.39 27.70
#